data_AF-A0A2P7QPG9-F1
#
_entry.id   AF-A0A2P7QPG9-F1
#
_cell.length_a   1.000
_cell.length_b   1.000
_cell.length_c   1.000
_cell.angle_alpha   90.00
_cell.angle_beta   90.00
_cell.angle_gamma   90.00
#
_symmetry.space_group_name_H-M   'P 1'
#
loop_
_entity.id
_entity.type
_entity.pdbx_description
1 polymer ?
#
loop_
_entity_poly.entity_id
_entity_poly.type
_entity_poly.pdbx_seq_one_letter_code
_entity_poly.pdbx_strand_id
1 'polypeptide(L)'
;MVLRDAGQILPRHALIRHARGDVALFSGRFRYEIQRRGLGIWVDCDIYLRAPLFFDDTFVAGRDASGRVLGSVLRIPQESPMLAELLTLFEEETVPDWLPWPSRATARWRHLTTGRTGIAKMPRGAAGTMALTRLAEAHDLSHRVHSTHIFYPVAKEHASWVLDPSRRFEDVVPVDTVALHLWTSRIRAYTHSPAPENSFMARLQAEGAGT
;
A
#
# COMPACT_ATOMS: atom_id res chain seq x y z
N MET A 1 21.21 9.01 6.72
CA MET A 1 19.99 8.21 6.99
C MET A 1 19.59 8.42 8.44
N VAL A 2 18.33 8.74 8.72
CA VAL A 2 17.82 8.85 10.10
C VAL A 2 16.99 7.61 10.39
N LEU A 3 17.49 6.74 11.27
CA LEU A 3 16.75 5.57 11.74
C LEU A 3 15.93 5.98 12.98
N ARG A 4 14.66 5.58 13.04
CA ARG A 4 13.78 5.82 14.19
C ARG A 4 13.04 4.56 14.57
N ASP A 5 12.70 4.45 15.86
CA ASP A 5 11.89 3.34 16.36
C ASP A 5 10.42 3.52 15.95
N ALA A 6 9.89 2.53 15.22
CA ALA A 6 8.47 2.48 14.83
C ALA A 6 7.52 2.51 16.04
N GLY A 7 7.96 2.01 17.20
CA GLY A 7 7.20 2.06 18.46
C GLY A 7 6.86 3.47 18.92
N GLN A 8 7.62 4.50 18.47
CA GLN A 8 7.32 5.90 18.73
C GLN A 8 6.10 6.41 17.94
N ILE A 9 5.75 5.73 16.84
CA ILE A 9 4.60 6.06 16.00
C ILE A 9 3.39 5.24 16.42
N LEU A 10 3.53 3.91 16.45
CA LEU A 10 2.49 2.99 16.84
C LEU A 10 3.10 1.89 17.72
N PRO A 11 2.71 1.79 19.00
CA PRO A 11 3.34 0.86 19.93
C PRO A 11 3.05 -0.59 19.54
N ARG A 12 3.94 -1.52 19.93
CA ARG A 12 3.83 -2.95 19.57
C ARG A 12 2.51 -3.58 20.03
N HIS A 13 1.93 -3.13 21.14
CA HIS A 13 0.65 -3.66 21.62
C HIS A 13 -0.53 -3.27 20.71
N ALA A 14 -0.36 -2.26 19.84
CA ALA A 14 -1.34 -1.87 18.82
C ALA A 14 -1.19 -2.69 17.52
N LEU A 15 -0.42 -3.78 17.53
CA LEU A 15 -0.33 -4.73 16.43
C LEU A 15 -1.68 -5.39 16.17
N ILE A 16 -2.27 -5.06 15.02
CA ILE A 16 -3.51 -5.67 14.54
C ILE A 16 -3.13 -6.77 13.54
N ARG A 17 -3.43 -8.02 13.91
CA ARG A 17 -3.34 -9.15 12.98
C ARG A 17 -4.69 -9.33 12.32
N HIS A 18 -4.68 -9.42 10.99
CA HIS A 18 -5.84 -9.86 10.24
C HIS A 18 -6.20 -11.29 10.64
N ALA A 19 -7.47 -11.70 10.53
CA ALA A 19 -7.92 -13.06 10.86
C ALA A 19 -7.21 -14.18 10.06
N ARG A 20 -6.50 -13.81 8.99
CA ARG A 20 -5.66 -14.70 8.18
C ARG A 20 -4.19 -14.76 8.64
N GLY A 21 -3.84 -14.11 9.74
CA GLY A 21 -2.53 -14.13 10.38
C GLY A 21 -1.56 -13.02 9.95
N ASP A 22 -1.84 -12.33 8.83
CA ASP A 22 -0.97 -11.28 8.31
C ASP A 22 -1.10 -9.94 9.05
N VAL A 23 -0.07 -9.09 8.90
CA VAL A 23 0.05 -7.77 9.56
C VAL A 23 -0.28 -6.61 8.60
N ALA A 24 -0.99 -6.88 7.49
CA ALA A 24 -1.28 -5.85 6.50
C ALA A 24 -2.14 -4.71 7.08
N LEU A 25 -3.04 -5.01 8.02
CA LEU A 25 -3.85 -4.00 8.73
C LEU A 25 -2.97 -3.09 9.59
N PHE A 26 -1.99 -3.64 10.29
CA PHE A 26 -1.04 -2.84 11.05
C PHE A 26 -0.21 -1.93 10.14
N SER A 27 0.29 -2.45 9.01
CA SER A 27 1.01 -1.63 8.02
C SER A 27 0.15 -0.48 7.51
N GLY A 28 -1.13 -0.75 7.21
CA GLY A 28 -2.11 0.27 6.82
C GLY A 28 -2.29 1.36 7.89
N ARG A 29 -2.52 0.97 9.16
CA ARG A 29 -2.64 1.94 10.27
C ARG A 29 -1.37 2.76 10.45
N PHE A 30 -0.22 2.08 10.46
CA PHE A 30 1.09 2.71 10.66
C PHE A 30 1.36 3.77 9.58
N ARG A 31 1.04 3.46 8.34
CA ARG A 31 1.12 4.40 7.21
C ARG A 31 0.28 5.64 7.44
N TYR A 32 -0.98 5.51 7.90
CA TYR A 32 -1.84 6.66 8.17
C TYR A 32 -1.35 7.48 9.38
N GLU A 33 -0.82 6.84 10.41
CA GLU A 33 -0.22 7.53 11.55
C GLU A 33 1.04 8.33 11.16
N ILE A 34 1.82 7.86 10.17
CA ILE A 34 2.92 8.62 9.57
C ILE A 34 2.39 9.88 8.88
N GLN A 35 1.30 9.76 8.12
CA GLN A 35 0.67 10.91 7.46
C GLN A 35 0.11 11.92 8.48
N ARG A 36 -0.50 11.44 9.56
CA ARG A 36 -1.06 12.29 10.65
C ARG A 36 0.02 13.10 11.36
N ARG A 37 1.28 12.64 11.34
CA ARG A 37 2.42 13.33 11.94
C ARG A 37 3.20 14.18 10.93
N GLY A 38 2.75 14.27 9.68
CA GLY A 38 3.42 15.03 8.63
C GLY A 38 4.83 14.52 8.30
N LEU A 39 5.09 13.22 8.48
CA LEU A 39 6.45 12.64 8.32
C LEU A 39 6.85 12.35 6.87
N GLY A 40 6.10 12.86 5.90
CA GLY A 40 6.39 12.76 4.47
C GLY A 40 5.76 11.55 3.77
N ILE A 41 6.33 11.19 2.62
CA ILE A 41 5.82 10.13 1.76
C ILE A 41 6.11 8.77 2.40
N TRP A 42 5.06 7.96 2.55
CA TRP A 42 5.18 6.54 2.85
C TRP A 42 5.53 5.75 1.59
N VAL A 43 6.45 4.78 1.74
CA VAL A 43 6.84 3.84 0.68
C VAL A 43 6.87 2.43 1.25
N ASP A 44 6.17 1.48 0.61
CA ASP A 44 6.23 0.06 0.99
C ASP A 44 7.62 -0.53 0.71
N CYS A 45 8.04 -1.54 1.49
CA CYS A 45 9.37 -2.15 1.37
C CYS A 45 9.60 -2.91 0.05
N ASP A 46 8.57 -3.13 -0.76
CA ASP A 46 8.65 -3.77 -2.07
C ASP A 46 8.49 -2.79 -3.24
N ILE A 47 8.84 -1.52 -3.00
CA ILE A 47 8.90 -0.48 -4.01
C ILE A 47 10.36 -0.24 -4.43
N TYR A 48 10.62 -0.37 -5.72
CA TYR A 48 11.88 0.03 -6.35
C TYR A 48 11.79 1.48 -6.83
N LEU A 49 12.69 2.35 -6.38
CA LEU A 49 12.72 3.76 -6.80
C LEU A 49 13.62 3.91 -8.03
N ARG A 50 13.03 4.28 -9.16
CA ARG A 50 13.76 4.61 -10.39
C ARG A 50 14.22 6.07 -10.39
N ALA A 51 13.43 6.95 -9.77
CA ALA A 51 13.71 8.38 -9.65
C ALA A 51 13.35 8.90 -8.24
N PRO A 52 13.87 10.07 -7.82
CA PRO A 52 13.48 10.70 -6.57
C PRO A 52 11.97 10.97 -6.49
N LEU A 53 11.39 10.79 -5.30
CA LEU A 53 9.96 11.06 -5.03
C LEU A 53 9.70 12.56 -4.81
N PHE A 54 9.96 13.38 -5.82
CA PHE A 54 9.68 14.81 -5.78
C PHE A 54 8.34 15.11 -6.46
N PHE A 55 7.36 15.45 -5.64
CA PHE A 55 6.01 15.80 -6.07
C PHE A 55 5.59 17.09 -5.39
N ASP A 56 5.18 18.08 -6.18
CA ASP A 56 4.64 19.37 -5.68
C ASP A 56 3.29 19.17 -4.96
N ASP A 57 2.64 18.04 -5.21
CA ASP A 57 1.20 17.86 -5.12
C ASP A 57 0.50 17.74 -3.76
N THR A 58 1.04 17.96 -2.57
CA THR A 58 0.42 17.67 -1.24
C THR A 58 -0.22 16.27 -1.01
N PHE A 59 -1.18 15.80 -1.80
CA PHE A 59 -1.67 14.43 -1.90
C PHE A 59 -0.94 13.66 -3.00
N VAL A 60 -0.37 12.50 -2.68
CA VAL A 60 0.32 11.63 -3.65
C VAL A 60 -0.19 10.22 -3.46
N ALA A 61 -0.74 9.63 -4.51
CA ALA A 61 -1.09 8.22 -4.58
C ALA A 61 -1.12 7.82 -6.06
N GLY A 62 -1.11 6.52 -6.35
CA GLY A 62 -1.34 6.03 -7.72
C GLY A 62 -2.47 5.03 -7.82
N ARG A 63 -2.93 4.81 -9.05
CA ARG A 63 -3.92 3.77 -9.35
C ARG A 63 -3.29 2.55 -9.98
N ASP A 64 -3.85 1.37 -9.72
CA ASP A 64 -3.55 0.17 -10.48
C ASP A 64 -4.31 0.14 -11.83
N ALA A 65 -4.04 -0.87 -12.66
CA ALA A 65 -4.69 -1.04 -13.96
C ALA A 65 -6.22 -1.19 -13.89
N SER A 66 -6.78 -1.50 -12.71
CA SER A 66 -8.22 -1.55 -12.47
C SER A 66 -8.80 -0.24 -11.92
N GLY A 67 -8.01 0.82 -11.85
CA GLY A 67 -8.42 2.15 -11.37
C GLY A 67 -8.44 2.30 -9.84
N ARG A 68 -8.03 1.27 -9.10
CA ARG A 68 -8.05 1.29 -7.63
C ARG A 68 -6.85 2.06 -7.10
N VAL A 69 -7.09 2.93 -6.12
CA VAL A 69 -6.03 3.69 -5.45
C VAL A 69 -5.26 2.77 -4.52
N LEU A 70 -3.93 2.72 -4.70
CA LEU A 70 -3.02 1.95 -3.88
C LEU A 70 -2.29 2.87 -2.89
N GLY A 71 -1.90 2.31 -1.75
CA GLY A 71 -1.20 3.03 -0.70
C GLY A 71 0.29 2.71 -0.60
N SER A 72 0.86 2.00 -1.58
CA SER A 72 2.26 1.57 -1.51
C SER A 72 3.25 2.72 -1.73
N VAL A 73 2.82 3.79 -2.38
CA VAL A 73 3.44 5.12 -2.33
C VAL A 73 2.33 6.09 -1.94
N LEU A 74 2.43 6.73 -0.77
CA LEU A 74 1.32 7.52 -0.24
C LEU A 74 1.80 8.79 0.47
N ARG A 75 1.22 9.93 0.09
CA ARG A 75 1.20 11.17 0.86
C ARG A 75 -0.24 11.62 1.02
N ILE A 76 -0.68 11.86 2.24
CA ILE A 76 -1.95 12.52 2.53
C ILE A 76 -1.65 13.71 3.42
N PRO A 77 -2.12 14.92 3.10
CA PRO A 77 -1.95 16.08 3.98
C PRO A 77 -2.48 15.80 5.38
N GLN A 78 -1.77 16.28 6.41
CA GLN A 78 -2.14 16.05 7.81
C GLN A 78 -3.58 16.51 8.11
N GLU A 79 -3.98 17.65 7.55
CA GLU A 79 -5.31 18.25 7.76
C GLU A 79 -6.38 17.70 6.81
N SER A 80 -6.09 16.63 6.07
CA SER A 80 -7.05 16.05 5.13
C SER A 80 -8.19 15.33 5.86
N PRO A 81 -9.47 15.66 5.59
CA PRO A 81 -10.61 14.91 6.14
C PRO A 81 -10.55 13.41 5.79
N MET A 82 -10.04 13.07 4.59
CA MET A 82 -9.81 11.68 4.18
C MET A 82 -8.91 10.93 5.17
N LEU A 83 -7.88 11.58 5.71
CA LEU A 83 -6.97 10.95 6.65
C LEU A 83 -7.64 10.65 7.98
N ALA A 84 -8.47 11.58 8.47
CA ALA A 84 -9.26 11.37 9.68
C ALA A 84 -10.20 10.17 9.50
N GLU A 85 -10.94 10.11 8.38
CA GLU A 85 -11.83 8.99 8.07
C GLU A 85 -11.10 7.64 7.91
N LEU A 86 -9.88 7.63 7.36
CA LEU A 86 -9.07 6.41 7.30
C LEU A 86 -8.67 5.90 8.69
N LEU A 87 -8.43 6.81 9.63
CA LEU A 87 -8.02 6.46 10.99
C LEU A 87 -9.19 5.99 11.86
N THR A 88 -10.40 6.54 11.69
CA THR A 88 -11.60 6.13 12.44
C THR A 88 -11.98 4.67 12.15
N LEU A 89 -11.56 4.10 11.01
CA LEU A 89 -11.72 2.67 10.72
C LEU A 89 -11.14 1.78 11.82
N PHE A 90 -10.05 2.21 12.46
CA PHE A 90 -9.35 1.46 13.50
C PHE A 90 -9.97 1.63 14.90
N GLU A 91 -10.93 2.54 15.05
CA GLU A 91 -11.77 2.65 16.26
C GLU A 91 -12.87 1.58 16.25
N GLU A 92 -13.18 1.02 15.08
CA GLU A 92 -14.17 -0.03 14.87
C GLU A 92 -15.61 0.34 15.27
N GLU A 93 -15.93 1.63 15.28
CA GLU A 93 -17.24 2.14 15.71
C GLU A 93 -18.22 2.29 14.53
N THR A 94 -17.72 2.43 13.31
CA THR A 94 -18.56 2.60 12.12
C THR A 94 -18.32 1.48 11.11
N VAL A 95 -19.41 0.95 10.55
CA VAL A 95 -19.33 -0.06 9.48
C VAL A 95 -19.06 0.64 8.14
N PRO A 96 -17.93 0.37 7.46
CA PRO A 96 -17.62 1.04 6.21
C PRO A 96 -18.62 0.68 5.10
N ASP A 97 -19.07 1.68 4.35
CA ASP A 97 -20.12 1.53 3.34
C ASP A 97 -19.62 0.80 2.08
N TRP A 98 -18.32 0.87 1.80
CA TRP A 98 -17.61 0.23 0.68
C TRP A 98 -17.34 -1.26 0.87
N LEU A 99 -17.72 -1.83 2.02
CA LEU A 99 -17.63 -3.27 2.20
C LEU A 99 -18.61 -4.00 1.26
N PRO A 100 -18.21 -5.15 0.68
CA PRO A 100 -19.13 -6.00 -0.04
C PRO A 100 -20.32 -6.38 0.84
N TRP A 101 -21.51 -6.51 0.25
CA TRP A 101 -22.77 -6.69 0.99
C TRP A 101 -22.71 -7.77 2.08
N PRO A 102 -22.20 -9.00 1.82
CA PRO A 102 -22.12 -10.03 2.85
C PRO A 102 -21.23 -9.60 4.03
N SER A 103 -20.06 -9.03 3.74
CA SER A 103 -19.12 -8.55 4.75
C SER A 103 -19.67 -7.38 5.56
N ARG A 104 -20.42 -6.48 4.90
CA ARG A 104 -21.09 -5.34 5.54
C ARG A 104 -22.18 -5.82 6.50
N ALA A 105 -22.99 -6.80 6.10
CA ALA A 105 -24.01 -7.40 6.96
C ALA A 105 -23.38 -8.08 8.18
N THR A 106 -22.31 -8.86 7.99
CA THR A 106 -21.60 -9.48 9.13
C THR A 106 -20.97 -8.45 10.06
N ALA A 107 -20.40 -7.35 9.52
CA ALA A 107 -19.82 -6.27 10.32
C ALA A 107 -20.90 -5.53 11.14
N ARG A 108 -22.07 -5.26 10.55
CA ARG A 108 -23.23 -4.68 11.27
C ARG A 108 -23.70 -5.58 12.40
N TRP A 109 -23.88 -6.87 12.12
CA TRP A 109 -24.28 -7.82 13.16
C TRP A 109 -23.27 -7.90 14.32
N ARG A 110 -21.96 -7.92 14.03
CA ARG A 110 -20.93 -7.83 15.06
C ARG A 110 -21.00 -6.53 15.84
N HIS A 111 -21.14 -5.40 15.16
CA HIS A 111 -21.23 -4.11 15.82
C HIS A 111 -22.45 -4.03 16.77
N LEU A 112 -23.60 -4.56 16.36
CA LEU A 112 -24.79 -4.64 17.21
C LEU A 112 -24.64 -5.58 18.41
N THR A 113 -23.84 -6.65 18.28
CA THR A 113 -23.70 -7.67 19.33
C THR A 113 -22.52 -7.43 20.26
N THR A 114 -21.46 -6.77 19.79
CA THR A 114 -20.20 -6.59 20.54
C THR A 114 -19.75 -5.13 20.64
N GLY A 115 -20.50 -4.18 20.08
CA GLY A 115 -20.10 -2.77 19.98
C GLY A 115 -18.93 -2.50 19.03
N ARG A 116 -18.42 -3.52 18.30
CA ARG A 116 -17.22 -3.42 17.46
C ARG A 116 -17.46 -4.06 16.10
N THR A 117 -17.02 -3.40 15.03
CA THR A 117 -17.19 -3.91 13.66
C THR A 117 -16.24 -5.08 13.34
N GLY A 118 -15.13 -5.23 14.07
CA GLY A 118 -14.15 -6.28 13.86
C GLY A 118 -13.34 -6.06 12.59
N ILE A 119 -12.53 -4.99 12.54
CA ILE A 119 -11.71 -4.64 11.36
C ILE A 119 -10.80 -5.80 10.93
N ALA A 120 -10.27 -6.54 11.91
CA ALA A 120 -9.45 -7.74 11.70
C ALA A 120 -10.17 -8.87 10.93
N LYS A 121 -11.51 -8.86 10.91
CA LYS A 121 -12.36 -9.86 10.25
C LYS A 121 -12.93 -9.37 8.91
N MET A 122 -12.63 -8.13 8.50
CA MET A 122 -13.09 -7.57 7.23
C MET A 122 -12.28 -8.15 6.05
N PRO A 123 -12.75 -8.03 4.80
CA PRO A 123 -11.96 -8.42 3.63
C PRO A 123 -10.61 -7.72 3.57
N ARG A 124 -9.61 -8.39 2.99
CA ARG A 124 -8.31 -7.76 2.71
C ARG A 124 -8.51 -6.51 1.86
N GLY A 125 -7.83 -5.44 2.22
CA GLY A 125 -7.94 -4.15 1.54
C GLY A 125 -9.09 -3.28 2.04
N ALA A 126 -9.96 -3.75 2.96
CA ALA A 126 -11.04 -2.96 3.53
C ALA A 126 -10.56 -1.63 4.12
N ALA A 127 -9.44 -1.63 4.87
CA ALA A 127 -8.78 -0.45 5.41
C ALA A 127 -7.60 0.05 4.55
N GLY A 128 -7.42 -0.51 3.36
CA GLY A 128 -6.35 -0.20 2.42
C GLY A 128 -6.94 0.27 1.10
N THR A 129 -6.66 -0.45 0.02
CA THR A 129 -7.10 -0.14 -1.35
C THR A 129 -8.58 0.22 -1.47
N MET A 130 -9.49 -0.47 -0.78
CA MET A 130 -10.93 -0.19 -0.85
C MET A 130 -11.26 1.16 -0.22
N ALA A 131 -10.77 1.40 1.00
CA ALA A 131 -10.96 2.68 1.69
C ALA A 131 -10.31 3.84 0.92
N LEU A 132 -9.05 3.68 0.49
CA LEU A 132 -8.34 4.70 -0.27
C LEU A 132 -9.08 5.08 -1.55
N THR A 133 -9.58 4.09 -2.29
CA THR A 133 -10.33 4.34 -3.54
C THR A 133 -11.62 5.09 -3.25
N ARG A 134 -12.42 4.60 -2.30
CA ARG A 134 -13.73 5.19 -1.98
C ARG A 134 -13.62 6.58 -1.38
N LEU A 135 -12.65 6.81 -0.49
CA LEU A 135 -12.47 8.10 0.17
C LEU A 135 -11.78 9.12 -0.74
N ALA A 136 -10.86 8.70 -1.62
CA ALA A 136 -10.34 9.60 -2.64
C ALA A 136 -11.45 10.13 -3.56
N GLU A 137 -12.44 9.28 -3.88
CA GLU A 137 -13.64 9.72 -4.61
C GLU A 137 -14.54 10.64 -3.75
N ALA A 138 -14.82 10.25 -2.50
CA ALA A 138 -15.70 11.01 -1.60
C ALA A 138 -15.20 12.44 -1.31
N HIS A 139 -13.88 12.63 -1.30
CA HIS A 139 -13.24 13.92 -1.03
C HIS A 139 -12.76 14.65 -2.30
N ASP A 140 -13.21 14.22 -3.48
CA ASP A 140 -12.80 14.80 -4.78
C ASP A 140 -11.27 14.87 -4.96
N LEU A 141 -10.55 13.85 -4.49
CA LEU A 141 -9.10 13.70 -4.68
C LEU A 141 -8.76 12.83 -5.89
N SER A 142 -9.78 12.27 -6.55
CA SER A 142 -9.58 11.34 -7.64
C SER A 142 -8.78 11.92 -8.81
N HIS A 143 -8.95 13.20 -9.11
CA HIS A 143 -8.21 13.89 -10.17
C HIS A 143 -6.72 14.08 -9.85
N ARG A 144 -6.31 13.91 -8.58
CA ARG A 144 -4.91 14.04 -8.12
C ARG A 144 -4.17 12.71 -8.03
N VAL A 145 -4.87 11.59 -8.17
CA VAL A 145 -4.23 10.28 -8.11
C VAL A 145 -3.49 10.04 -9.42
N HIS A 146 -2.18 9.76 -9.34
CA HIS A 146 -1.35 9.50 -10.50
C HIS A 146 -1.79 8.25 -11.27
N SER A 147 -1.52 8.29 -12.57
CA SER A 147 -1.67 7.19 -13.52
C SER A 147 -0.83 5.96 -13.12
N THR A 148 -1.22 4.81 -13.69
CA THR A 148 -0.55 3.53 -13.46
C THR A 148 0.94 3.56 -13.75
N HIS A 149 1.37 4.20 -14.84
CA HIS A 149 2.78 4.19 -15.25
C HIS A 149 3.73 4.89 -14.27
N ILE A 150 3.24 5.74 -13.36
CA ILE A 150 4.07 6.47 -12.40
C ILE A 150 4.59 5.56 -11.27
N PHE A 151 3.73 4.67 -10.74
CA PHE A 151 4.05 3.80 -9.59
C PHE A 151 3.79 2.30 -9.81
N TYR A 152 2.86 1.96 -10.72
CA TYR A 152 2.31 0.62 -10.93
C TYR A 152 2.29 0.24 -12.43
N PRO A 153 3.40 0.37 -13.18
CA PRO A 153 3.43 0.12 -14.62
C PRO A 153 3.16 -1.36 -14.97
N VAL A 154 3.37 -2.27 -14.02
CA VAL A 154 3.15 -3.71 -14.18
C VAL A 154 2.12 -4.18 -13.17
N ALA A 155 1.03 -4.79 -13.66
CA ALA A 155 0.03 -5.42 -12.81
C ALA A 155 0.59 -6.62 -12.05
N LYS A 156 0.03 -6.91 -10.88
CA LYS A 156 0.45 -8.00 -10.00
C LYS A 156 0.51 -9.35 -10.70
N GLU A 157 -0.39 -9.59 -11.64
CA GLU A 157 -0.52 -10.82 -12.43
C GLU A 157 0.73 -11.08 -13.27
N HIS A 158 1.38 -10.01 -13.74
CA HIS A 158 2.55 -10.05 -14.60
C HIS A 158 3.87 -9.85 -13.85
N ALA A 159 3.85 -9.72 -12.52
CA ALA A 159 5.02 -9.42 -11.69
C ALA A 159 6.19 -10.42 -11.83
N SER A 160 5.95 -11.63 -12.35
CA SER A 160 7.00 -12.62 -12.61
C SER A 160 7.97 -12.21 -13.73
N TRP A 161 7.68 -11.16 -14.50
CA TRP A 161 8.58 -10.63 -15.52
C TRP A 161 9.99 -10.33 -14.99
N VAL A 162 10.10 -9.94 -13.71
CA VAL A 162 11.41 -9.63 -13.09
C VAL A 162 12.35 -10.84 -13.04
N LEU A 163 11.81 -12.05 -13.20
CA LEU A 163 12.55 -13.31 -13.21
C LEU A 163 12.91 -13.77 -14.63
N ASP A 164 12.36 -13.14 -15.67
CA ASP A 164 12.55 -13.53 -17.07
C ASP A 164 13.78 -12.83 -17.67
N PRO A 165 14.88 -13.55 -17.97
CA PRO A 165 16.09 -12.94 -18.53
C PRO A 165 15.91 -12.35 -19.93
N SER A 166 14.84 -12.72 -20.65
CA SER A 166 14.54 -12.18 -21.97
C SER A 166 13.85 -10.81 -21.91
N ARG A 167 13.39 -10.39 -20.73
CA ARG A 167 12.68 -9.13 -20.51
C ARG A 167 13.60 -8.09 -19.91
N ARG A 168 14.01 -7.11 -20.71
CA ARG A 168 14.80 -5.97 -20.21
C ARG A 168 13.90 -5.02 -19.45
N PHE A 169 14.46 -4.37 -18.42
CA PHE A 169 13.75 -3.40 -17.59
C PHE A 169 13.14 -2.27 -18.43
N GLU A 170 13.92 -1.76 -19.39
CA GLU A 170 13.56 -0.62 -20.24
C GLU A 170 12.42 -0.96 -21.23
N ASP A 171 12.21 -2.24 -21.54
CA ASP A 171 11.13 -2.70 -22.42
C ASP A 171 9.79 -2.88 -21.66
N VAL A 172 9.85 -3.00 -20.34
CA VAL A 172 8.69 -3.27 -19.48
C VAL A 172 8.25 -2.04 -18.70
N VAL A 173 9.20 -1.19 -18.30
CA VAL A 173 8.96 -0.04 -17.42
C VAL A 173 9.09 1.28 -18.18
N PRO A 174 7.99 2.02 -18.39
CA PRO A 174 7.99 3.32 -19.05
C PRO A 174 9.02 4.30 -18.48
N VAL A 175 9.58 5.15 -19.35
CA VAL A 175 10.71 6.04 -19.00
C VAL A 175 10.38 7.03 -17.87
N ASP A 176 9.12 7.41 -17.77
CA ASP A 176 8.55 8.35 -16.80
C ASP A 176 8.10 7.69 -15.50
N THR A 177 8.25 6.36 -15.35
CA THR A 177 8.01 5.68 -14.09
C THR A 177 8.94 6.22 -13.00
N VAL A 178 8.37 6.66 -11.88
CA VAL A 178 9.14 7.15 -10.72
C VAL A 178 9.47 6.01 -9.78
N ALA A 179 8.50 5.12 -9.55
CA ALA A 179 8.65 3.96 -8.70
C ALA A 179 7.97 2.73 -9.30
N LEU A 180 8.45 1.54 -8.95
CA LEU A 180 7.95 0.27 -9.43
C LEU A 180 7.57 -0.60 -8.23
N HIS A 181 6.32 -1.03 -8.18
CA HIS A 181 5.89 -2.07 -7.24
C HIS A 181 6.35 -3.46 -7.71
N LEU A 182 7.19 -4.11 -6.91
CA LEU A 182 7.75 -5.43 -7.22
C LEU A 182 6.82 -6.59 -6.86
N TRP A 183 5.75 -6.31 -6.12
CA TRP A 183 4.75 -7.29 -5.70
C TRP A 183 5.36 -8.53 -5.01
N THR A 184 6.20 -8.36 -3.97
CA THR A 184 7.04 -9.41 -3.37
C THR A 184 6.32 -10.74 -3.12
N SER A 185 5.01 -10.71 -2.84
CA SER A 185 4.15 -11.90 -2.80
C SER A 185 4.24 -12.87 -4.00
N ARG A 186 4.67 -12.39 -5.18
CA ARG A 186 4.84 -13.17 -6.41
C ARG A 186 6.28 -13.65 -6.65
N ILE A 187 7.26 -13.05 -5.98
CA ILE A 187 8.69 -13.30 -6.20
C ILE A 187 9.42 -13.74 -4.93
N ARG A 188 8.67 -14.01 -3.85
CA ARG A 188 9.19 -14.38 -2.52
C ARG A 188 10.16 -15.57 -2.51
N ALA A 189 10.03 -16.50 -3.45
CA ALA A 189 10.94 -17.64 -3.58
C ALA A 189 12.40 -17.21 -3.82
N TYR A 190 12.61 -16.00 -4.37
CA TYR A 190 13.90 -15.44 -4.71
C TYR A 190 14.38 -14.37 -3.72
N THR A 191 13.72 -14.20 -2.57
CA THR A 191 14.21 -13.28 -1.53
C THR A 191 15.51 -13.78 -0.88
N HIS A 192 15.69 -15.11 -0.78
CA HIS A 192 16.87 -15.74 -0.19
C HIS A 192 17.51 -16.80 -1.09
N SER A 193 17.08 -16.87 -2.35
CA SER A 193 17.60 -17.81 -3.35
C SER A 193 18.18 -17.01 -4.52
N PRO A 194 19.23 -17.50 -5.20
CA PRO A 194 19.77 -16.84 -6.37
C PRO A 194 18.69 -16.63 -7.43
N ALA A 195 18.58 -15.40 -7.93
CA ALA A 195 17.72 -15.10 -9.06
C ALA A 195 18.30 -15.66 -10.38
N PRO A 196 17.47 -15.90 -11.41
CA PRO A 196 17.95 -16.26 -12.73
C PRO A 196 18.97 -15.23 -13.25
N GLU A 197 20.09 -15.70 -13.78
CA GLU A 197 21.13 -14.82 -14.34
C GLU A 197 20.56 -13.90 -15.41
N ASN A 198 21.06 -12.67 -15.47
CA ASN A 198 20.62 -11.62 -16.40
C ASN A 198 19.16 -11.16 -16.25
N SER A 199 18.41 -11.64 -15.24
CA SER A 199 17.07 -11.13 -14.93
C SER A 199 17.11 -9.80 -14.16
N PHE A 200 16.01 -9.05 -14.17
CA PHE A 200 15.90 -7.84 -13.35
C PHE A 200 16.00 -8.15 -11.85
N MET A 201 15.53 -9.31 -11.40
CA MET A 201 15.67 -9.76 -10.02
C MET A 201 17.14 -9.99 -9.62
N ALA A 202 17.97 -10.51 -10.52
CA ALA A 202 19.41 -10.63 -10.27
C ALA A 202 20.07 -9.26 -10.09
N ARG A 203 19.66 -8.26 -10.89
CA ARG A 203 20.08 -6.87 -10.70
C ARG A 203 19.64 -6.32 -9.34
N LEU A 204 18.38 -6.54 -8.93
CA LEU A 204 17.88 -6.09 -7.62
C LEU A 204 18.67 -6.71 -6.45
N GLN A 205 19.01 -8.00 -6.55
CA GLN A 205 19.84 -8.68 -5.53
C GLN A 205 21.27 -8.09 -5.49
N ALA A 206 21.87 -7.81 -6.64
CA ALA A 206 23.20 -7.20 -6.71
C ALA A 206 23.22 -5.77 -6.15
N GLU A 207 22.23 -4.94 -6.49
CA GLU A 207 22.08 -3.58 -5.95
C GLU A 207 21.87 -3.59 -4.43
N GLY A 208 21.03 -4.49 -3.91
CA GLY A 208 20.76 -4.62 -2.48
C GLY A 208 21.90 -5.22 -1.65
N ALA A 209 22.81 -5.97 -2.25
CA ALA A 209 24.01 -6.49 -1.57
C ALA A 209 25.10 -5.42 -1.38
N GLY A 210 25.03 -4.31 -2.13
CA GLY A 210 25.99 -3.20 -2.09
C GLY A 210 25.65 -2.07 -1.11
N THR A 211 24.49 -2.14 -0.43
CA THR A 211 23.99 -1.15 0.55
C THR A 211 24.06 -1.67 1.97
#